data_AF-A0A444XEI0-F1
#
_entry.id   AF-A0A444XEI0-F1
#
_cell.length_a   1.000
_cell.length_b   1.000
_cell.length_c   1.000
_cell.angle_alpha   90.00
_cell.angle_beta   90.00
_cell.angle_gamma   90.00
#
_symmetry.space_group_name_H-M   'P 1'
#
loop_
_entity.id
_entity.type
_entity.pdbx_description
1 polymer ?
#
loop_
_entity_poly.entity_id
_entity_poly.type
_entity_poly.pdbx_seq_one_letter_code
_entity_poly.pdbx_strand_id
1 'polypeptide(L)'
;MKRNPRKVKWTKAYRRVHGKDMTQDSTFEFERKRNKPERYDRNLTENVFKAIPKIDKIRVTREEKHHKNRSLLESSIGFIEEKDATFIQLSGLAFLLL
;
A
#
# COMPACT_ATOMS: atom_id res chain seq x y z
N MET A 1 -19.41 -20.96 9.76
CA MET A 1 -19.66 -20.06 8.60
C MET A 1 -18.38 -19.90 7.78
N LYS A 2 -18.36 -20.28 6.50
CA LYS A 2 -17.16 -20.19 5.63
C LYS A 2 -17.13 -18.84 4.91
N ARG A 3 -16.46 -17.84 5.50
CA ARG A 3 -16.30 -16.50 4.87
C ARG A 3 -15.04 -16.47 4.00
N ASN A 4 -15.13 -15.80 2.85
CA ASN A 4 -13.97 -15.57 1.98
C ASN A 4 -13.10 -14.42 2.55
N PRO A 5 -11.83 -14.65 2.94
CA PRO A 5 -10.97 -13.62 3.52
C PRO A 5 -10.73 -12.44 2.58
N ARG A 6 -10.76 -12.63 1.24
CA ARG A 6 -10.61 -11.53 0.27
C ARG A 6 -11.76 -10.54 0.26
N LYS A 7 -12.89 -10.86 0.90
CA LYS A 7 -14.06 -9.97 1.04
C LYS A 7 -14.23 -9.42 2.46
N VAL A 8 -13.38 -9.85 3.40
CA VAL A 8 -13.42 -9.41 4.79
C VAL A 8 -12.46 -8.25 5.00
N LYS A 9 -13.01 -7.03 5.16
CA LYS A 9 -12.29 -5.74 5.08
C LYS A 9 -11.07 -5.60 6.00
N TRP A 10 -11.08 -6.23 7.18
CA TRP A 10 -10.00 -6.11 8.17
C TRP A 10 -8.80 -7.04 7.91
N THR A 11 -8.94 -8.00 7.00
CA THR A 11 -7.87 -8.98 6.74
C THR A 11 -6.76 -8.42 5.84
N LYS A 12 -5.53 -8.92 6.00
CA LYS A 12 -4.41 -8.57 5.08
C LYS A 12 -4.66 -9.04 3.65
N ALA A 13 -5.37 -10.15 3.46
CA ALA A 13 -5.75 -10.64 2.13
C ALA A 13 -6.63 -9.63 1.38
N TYR A 14 -7.63 -9.05 2.05
CA TYR A 14 -8.43 -7.95 1.49
C TYR A 14 -7.55 -6.74 1.18
N ARG A 15 -6.72 -6.31 2.13
CA ARG A 15 -5.88 -5.11 1.97
C ARG A 15 -4.91 -5.22 0.79
N ARG A 16 -4.31 -6.39 0.58
CA ARG A 16 -3.43 -6.70 -0.57
C ARG A 16 -4.16 -6.60 -1.91
N VAL A 17 -5.31 -7.26 -2.03
CA VAL A 17 -6.08 -7.29 -3.29
C VAL A 17 -6.65 -5.91 -3.65
N HIS A 18 -7.03 -5.13 -2.64
CA HIS A 18 -7.59 -3.79 -2.81
C HIS A 18 -6.53 -2.67 -2.79
N GLY A 19 -5.23 -3.01 -2.91
CA GLY A 19 -4.15 -2.02 -3.00
C GLY A 19 -4.02 -1.10 -1.79
N LYS A 20 -4.47 -1.54 -0.60
CA LYS A 20 -4.32 -0.80 0.66
C LYS A 20 -2.94 -0.97 1.29
N ASP A 21 -2.26 -2.05 0.93
CA ASP A 21 -0.90 -2.38 1.35
C ASP A 21 0.03 -2.42 0.14
N MET A 22 1.27 -2.00 0.35
CA MET A 22 2.33 -2.18 -0.62
C MET A 22 2.55 -3.67 -0.89
N THR A 23 2.41 -4.10 -2.15
CA THR A 23 2.39 -5.52 -2.53
C THR A 23 3.54 -5.94 -3.45
N GLN A 24 4.07 -5.01 -4.25
CA GLN A 24 5.15 -5.25 -5.20
C GLN A 24 6.38 -4.47 -4.76
N ASP A 25 7.12 -5.01 -3.79
CA ASP A 25 8.38 -4.42 -3.34
C ASP A 25 9.48 -5.47 -3.28
N SER A 26 10.70 -5.05 -3.61
CA SER A 26 11.86 -5.94 -3.62
C SER A 26 12.28 -6.41 -2.23
N THR A 27 11.83 -5.73 -1.16
CA THR A 27 12.09 -6.16 0.21
C THR A 27 11.42 -7.50 0.55
N PHE A 28 10.29 -7.84 -0.09
CA PHE A 28 9.60 -9.11 0.16
C PHE A 28 10.34 -10.34 -0.36
N GLU A 29 11.24 -10.17 -1.34
CA GLU A 29 12.03 -11.28 -1.88
C GLU A 29 13.02 -11.86 -0.86
N PHE A 30 13.40 -11.10 0.18
CA PHE A 30 14.27 -11.59 1.25
C PHE A 30 13.57 -12.54 2.21
N GLU A 31 12.23 -12.49 2.30
CA GLU A 31 11.40 -13.34 3.17
C GLU A 31 11.08 -14.70 2.56
N ARG A 32 11.55 -14.97 1.33
CA ARG A 32 11.24 -16.21 0.62
C ARG A 32 11.77 -17.44 1.37
N LYS A 33 10.93 -18.48 1.45
CA LYS A 33 11.32 -19.77 2.03
C LYS A 33 12.44 -20.41 1.22
N ARG A 34 13.55 -20.77 1.87
CA ARG A 34 14.63 -21.55 1.27
C ARG A 34 14.31 -23.05 1.37
N ASN A 35 14.29 -23.74 0.24
CA ASN A 35 13.98 -25.17 0.17
C ASN A 35 15.18 -26.08 0.44
N LYS A 36 16.40 -25.53 0.47
CA LYS A 36 17.63 -26.25 0.80
C LYS A 36 18.36 -25.48 1.92
N PRO A 37 18.84 -26.16 2.96
CA PRO A 37 19.71 -25.53 3.94
C PRO A 37 21.08 -25.29 3.31
N GLU A 38 21.67 -24.14 3.62
CA GLU A 38 23.06 -23.83 3.29
C GLU A 38 23.94 -24.28 4.46
N ARG A 39 25.17 -24.75 4.17
CA ARG A 39 26.13 -25.08 5.22
C ARG A 39 26.49 -23.79 5.97
N TYR A 40 26.68 -23.89 7.28
CA TYR A 40 27.04 -22.73 8.10
C TYR A 40 28.36 -22.09 7.63
N ASP A 41 28.28 -20.79 7.36
CA ASP A 41 29.42 -19.90 7.18
C ASP A 41 29.22 -18.69 8.10
N ARG A 42 30.23 -18.42 8.94
CA ARG A 42 30.22 -17.32 9.90
C ARG A 42 30.16 -15.96 9.21
N ASN A 43 30.91 -15.78 8.13
CA ASN A 43 30.96 -14.51 7.40
C ASN A 43 29.60 -14.20 6.77
N LEU A 44 28.96 -15.21 6.18
CA LEU A 44 27.61 -15.11 5.65
C LEU A 44 26.62 -14.70 6.76
N THR A 45 26.66 -15.39 7.89
CA THR A 45 25.75 -15.17 9.02
C THR A 45 25.89 -13.75 9.58
N GLU A 46 27.11 -13.27 9.79
CA GLU A 46 27.37 -11.91 10.26
C GLU A 46 26.88 -10.85 9.27
N ASN A 47 27.05 -11.08 7.96
CA ASN A 47 26.54 -10.20 6.92
C ASN A 47 25.01 -10.17 6.90
N VAL A 48 24.34 -11.31 7.06
CA VAL A 48 22.87 -11.40 7.15
C VAL A 48 22.37 -10.61 8.37
N PHE A 49 23.00 -10.78 9.53
CA PHE A 49 22.60 -10.05 10.74
C PHE A 49 22.71 -8.52 10.58
N LYS A 50 23.71 -8.04 9.86
CA LYS A 50 23.82 -6.60 9.52
C LYS A 50 22.76 -6.16 8.51
N ALA A 51 22.38 -7.04 7.57
CA ALA A 51 21.44 -6.71 6.50
C ALA A 51 19.97 -6.65 6.95
N ILE A 52 19.52 -7.56 7.84
CA ILE A 52 18.13 -7.64 8.31
C ILE A 52 17.57 -6.28 8.79
N PRO A 53 18.18 -5.60 9.79
CA PRO A 53 17.62 -4.35 10.31
C PRO A 53 17.64 -3.22 9.27
N LYS A 54 18.55 -3.28 8.29
CA LYS A 54 18.60 -2.31 7.19
C LYS A 54 17.42 -2.52 6.23
N ILE A 55 17.10 -3.76 5.91
CA ILE A 55 15.97 -4.12 5.06
C ILE A 55 14.65 -3.73 5.74
N ASP A 56 14.50 -4.01 7.03
CA ASP A 56 13.30 -3.65 7.80
C ASP A 56 13.05 -2.13 7.81
N LYS A 57 14.09 -1.32 8.03
CA LYS A 57 13.99 0.14 7.96
C LYS A 57 13.48 0.61 6.59
N ILE A 58 14.05 0.06 5.51
CA ILE A 58 13.64 0.40 4.15
C ILE A 58 12.18 0.01 3.91
N ARG A 59 11.74 -1.17 4.38
CA ARG A 59 10.35 -1.63 4.26
C ARG A 59 9.40 -0.65 4.94
N VAL A 60 9.66 -0.28 6.19
CA VAL A 60 8.82 0.66 6.96
C VAL A 60 8.72 2.02 6.25
N THR A 61 9.84 2.60 5.84
CA THR A 61 9.83 3.90 5.14
C THR A 61 9.03 3.85 3.83
N ARG A 62 9.09 2.74 3.09
CA ARG A 62 8.32 2.57 1.85
C ARG A 62 6.82 2.38 2.12
N GLU A 63 6.46 1.64 3.15
CA GLU A 63 5.07 1.48 3.59
C GLU A 63 4.45 2.82 4.03
N GLU A 64 5.18 3.61 4.81
CA GLU A 64 4.76 4.97 5.21
C GLU A 64 4.54 5.87 4.01
N LYS A 65 5.46 5.85 3.03
CA LYS A 65 5.31 6.61 1.79
C LYS A 65 4.08 6.15 1.00
N HIS A 66 3.82 4.85 0.92
CA HIS A 66 2.64 4.31 0.25
C HIS A 66 1.34 4.80 0.92
N HIS A 67 1.28 4.78 2.25
CA HIS A 67 0.14 5.29 2.99
C HIS A 67 -0.06 6.79 2.81
N LYS A 68 1.01 7.58 2.87
CA LYS A 68 0.96 9.04 2.64
C LYS A 68 0.47 9.38 1.24
N ASN A 69 1.01 8.71 0.21
CA ASN A 69 0.58 8.95 -1.17
C ASN A 69 -0.91 8.64 -1.36
N ARG A 70 -1.39 7.58 -0.71
CA ARG A 70 -2.81 7.22 -0.73
C ARG A 70 -3.69 8.27 -0.04
N SER A 71 -3.30 8.73 1.16
CA SER A 71 -4.10 9.73 1.88
C SER A 71 -4.16 11.06 1.11
N LEU A 72 -3.06 11.44 0.45
CA LEU A 72 -3.03 12.63 -0.42
C LEU A 72 -3.94 12.48 -1.64
N LEU A 73 -3.96 11.31 -2.28
CA LEU A 73 -4.87 11.04 -3.40
C LEU A 73 -6.33 11.16 -2.94
N GLU A 74 -6.67 10.59 -1.78
CA GLU A 74 -8.02 10.61 -1.21
C GLU A 74 -8.49 12.03 -0.90
N SER A 75 -7.63 12.90 -0.34
CA SER A 75 -7.94 14.32 -0.15
C SER A 75 -8.05 15.10 -1.46
N SER A 76 -7.27 14.74 -2.48
CA SER A 76 -7.32 15.39 -3.80
C SER A 76 -8.63 15.08 -4.53
N ILE A 77 -9.07 13.82 -4.48
CA ILE A 77 -10.33 13.37 -5.07
C ILE A 77 -11.52 14.08 -4.42
N GLY A 78 -11.54 14.19 -3.08
CA GLY A 78 -12.60 14.91 -2.38
C GLY A 78 -12.71 16.38 -2.80
N PHE A 79 -11.57 17.05 -3.04
CA PHE A 79 -11.54 18.44 -3.51
C PHE A 79 -12.02 18.59 -4.97
N ILE A 80 -11.79 17.59 -5.81
CA ILE A 80 -12.28 17.57 -7.20
C ILE A 80 -13.80 17.37 -7.20
N GLU A 81 -14.33 16.41 -6.43
CA GLU A 81 -15.78 16.18 -6.33
C GLU A 81 -16.54 17.42 -5.84
N GLU A 82 -15.99 18.17 -4.87
CA GLU A 82 -16.59 19.41 -4.38
C GLU A 82 -16.61 20.51 -5.45
N LYS A 83 -15.52 20.64 -6.23
CA LYS A 83 -15.44 21.59 -7.36
C LYS A 83 -16.37 21.21 -8.51
N ASP A 84 -16.48 19.92 -8.83
CA ASP A 84 -17.38 19.44 -9.87
C ASP A 84 -18.85 19.64 -9.47
N ALA A 85 -19.20 19.41 -8.20
CA ALA A 85 -20.54 19.66 -7.68
C ALA A 85 -20.93 21.15 -7.76
N THR A 86 -20.02 22.05 -7.37
CA THR A 86 -20.24 23.51 -7.46
C THR A 86 -20.31 23.98 -8.91
N PHE A 87 -19.51 23.42 -9.82
CA PHE A 87 -19.58 23.71 -11.26
C PHE A 87 -20.91 23.25 -11.89
N ILE A 88 -21.40 22.06 -11.53
CA ILE A 88 -22.70 21.54 -12.00
C ILE A 88 -23.85 22.42 -11.49
N GLN A 89 -23.81 22.88 -10.24
CA GLN A 89 -24.83 23.80 -9.72
C GLN A 89 -24.80 25.17 -10.44
N LEU A 90 -23.62 25.74 -10.65
CA LEU A 90 -23.48 27.04 -11.33
C LEU A 90 -23.90 26.98 -12.82
N SER A 91 -23.55 25.89 -13.52
CA SER A 91 -23.96 25.68 -14.91
C SER A 91 -25.46 25.39 -15.04
N GLY A 92 -26.04 24.62 -14.13
CA GLY A 92 -27.49 24.36 -14.09
C GLY A 92 -28.32 25.63 -13.81
N LEU A 93 -27.84 26.50 -12.92
CA LEU A 93 -28.49 27.80 -12.66
C LEU A 93 -28.37 28.77 -13.84
N ALA A 94 -27.24 28.77 -14.55
CA ALA A 94 -27.07 29.57 -15.76
C ALA A 94 -28.00 29.12 -16.91
N PHE A 95 -28.34 27.84 -16.98
CA PHE A 95 -29.28 27.29 -17.97
C PHE A 95 -30.75 27.61 -17.66
N LEU A 96 -31.08 27.88 -16.40
CA LEU A 96 -32.43 28.26 -15.95
C LEU A 96 -32.70 29.77 -16.06
N LEU A 97 -31.66 30.59 -16.22
CA LEU A 97 -31.74 32.05 -16.32
C LEU A 97 -31.67 32.56 -17.78
N LEU A 98 -31.66 31.66 -18.77
CA LEU A 98 -31.74 31.96 -20.20
C LEU A 98 -33.11 31.55 -20.75
#